data_AF-A0A2V5KQX4-F1
#
_entry.id   AF-A0A2V5KQX4-F1
#
_cell.length_a   1.000
_cell.length_b   1.000
_cell.length_c   1.000
_cell.angle_alpha   90.00
_cell.angle_beta   90.00
_cell.angle_gamma   90.00
#
_symmetry.space_group_name_H-M   'P 1'
#
loop_
_entity.id
_entity.type
_entity.pdbx_description
1 polymer ?
#
loop_
_entity_poly.entity_id
_entity_poly.type
_entity_poly.pdbx_seq_one_letter_code
_entity_poly.pdbx_strand_id
1 'polypeptide(L)'
;MKTKSQISAYILRGAAAALLFSCVVIALSSAINLPGRHPTVPASQNDAASGVNAQENAASVVASSIRRKQTLTFADRVAYQRAIEEVYWRHRIWPKANAGPKPPLDGVMSHEAIEKNVEGYLRNSQALEDYWQRPITPDQLQREVERIATHTKQPGVLRELFAALGNDPFVIAECLARPVLAERLITELYAHDQRFHGELKRRAEAELLTHRSVTRMKQTCGTYSEVEWIK
;
A
#
# COMPACT_ATOMS: atom_id res chain seq x y z
N MET A 1 4.35 2.79 49.09
CA MET A 1 5.16 3.77 48.33
C MET A 1 4.68 3.81 46.89
N LYS A 2 4.17 4.96 46.46
CA LYS A 2 3.76 5.24 45.07
C LYS A 2 5.02 5.53 44.25
N THR A 3 5.28 4.74 43.21
CA THR A 3 6.17 5.13 42.11
C THR A 3 5.33 5.31 40.86
N LYS A 4 5.04 6.57 40.54
CA LYS A 4 4.48 6.97 39.24
C LYS A 4 5.60 6.85 38.21
N SER A 5 5.59 5.75 37.46
CA SER A 5 6.34 5.62 36.21
C SER A 5 5.43 6.08 35.08
N GLN A 6 5.52 7.37 34.71
CA GLN A 6 4.95 7.85 33.45
C GLN A 6 5.96 7.57 32.34
N ILE A 7 5.90 6.36 31.78
CA ILE A 7 6.52 6.06 30.50
C ILE A 7 5.48 6.33 29.44
N SER A 8 5.74 7.38 28.67
CA SER A 8 4.85 8.00 27.69
C SER A 8 4.38 6.99 26.63
N ALA A 9 3.09 6.65 26.68
CA ALA A 9 2.40 5.72 25.77
C ALA A 9 2.13 6.31 24.37
N TYR A 10 3.05 7.13 23.85
CA TYR A 10 2.91 7.81 22.55
C TYR A 10 3.70 7.15 21.41
N ILE A 11 4.57 6.18 21.67
CA ILE A 11 5.42 5.57 20.64
C ILE A 11 4.85 4.24 20.09
N LEU A 12 3.86 3.62 20.76
CA LEU A 12 3.28 2.34 20.32
C LEU A 12 1.89 2.47 19.63
N ARG A 13 1.35 3.68 19.49
CA ARG A 13 0.06 3.92 18.81
C ARG A 13 0.19 4.36 17.35
N GLY A 14 1.42 4.51 16.85
CA GLY A 14 1.71 4.93 15.47
C GLY A 14 1.33 3.92 14.37
N ALA A 15 1.08 2.65 14.71
CA ALA A 15 0.70 1.61 13.75
C ALA A 15 -0.79 1.21 13.81
N ALA A 16 -1.52 1.56 14.88
CA ALA A 16 -2.91 1.13 15.08
C ALA A 16 -3.95 2.27 14.88
N ALA A 17 -3.56 3.54 14.98
CA ALA A 17 -4.49 4.66 14.78
C ALA A 17 -4.55 5.16 13.31
N ALA A 18 -3.61 4.76 12.45
CA ALA A 18 -3.69 5.04 11.01
C ALA A 18 -4.60 4.05 10.26
N LEU A 19 -4.97 2.93 10.88
CA LEU A 19 -5.79 1.89 10.28
C LEU A 19 -7.30 2.18 10.26
N LEU A 20 -7.77 3.25 10.92
CA LEU A 20 -9.18 3.66 10.87
C LEU A 20 -9.47 4.83 9.92
N PHE A 21 -8.46 5.35 9.21
CA PHE A 21 -8.65 6.48 8.29
C PHE A 21 -8.24 6.20 6.84
N SER A 22 -8.11 4.94 6.41
CA SER A 22 -7.90 4.63 4.98
C SER A 22 -8.52 3.33 4.46
N CYS A 23 -8.91 2.37 5.31
CA CYS A 23 -9.36 1.04 4.86
C CYS A 23 -10.81 0.69 5.23
N VAL A 24 -11.76 1.60 5.05
CA VAL A 24 -13.18 1.20 5.02
C VAL A 24 -13.61 1.09 3.56
N VAL A 25 -13.80 -0.18 3.15
CA VAL A 25 -14.25 -0.71 1.86
C VAL A 25 -13.14 -0.93 0.82
N ILE A 26 -12.52 -2.12 0.86
CA ILE A 26 -12.70 -3.20 -0.13
C ILE A 26 -12.03 -4.44 0.49
N ALA A 27 -12.82 -5.23 1.21
CA ALA A 27 -12.44 -6.57 1.61
C ALA A 27 -13.27 -7.58 0.81
N LEU A 28 -12.59 -8.66 0.41
CA LEU A 28 -13.07 -9.96 -0.09
C LEU A 28 -13.44 -10.04 -1.58
N SER A 29 -12.49 -10.54 -2.38
CA SER A 29 -12.69 -11.78 -3.14
C SER A 29 -11.35 -12.30 -3.66
N SER A 30 -10.93 -13.42 -3.06
CA SER A 30 -9.81 -14.27 -3.43
C SER A 30 -10.17 -15.07 -4.69
N ALA A 31 -9.29 -15.09 -5.68
CA ALA A 31 -9.27 -16.13 -6.69
C ALA A 31 -7.86 -16.33 -7.22
N ILE A 32 -7.32 -17.49 -6.89
CA ILE A 32 -6.11 -18.11 -7.41
C ILE A 32 -6.21 -18.18 -8.94
N ASN A 33 -5.22 -17.67 -9.66
CA ASN A 33 -4.85 -18.27 -10.94
C ASN A 33 -3.43 -17.92 -11.36
N LEU A 34 -2.65 -18.99 -11.56
CA LEU A 34 -1.35 -19.04 -12.20
C LEU A 34 -1.58 -19.21 -13.71
N PRO A 35 -0.82 -18.53 -14.58
CA PRO A 35 -0.28 -19.24 -15.75
C PRO A 35 1.19 -18.84 -15.98
N GLY A 36 2.06 -19.66 -16.56
CA GLY A 36 1.89 -20.46 -17.77
C GLY A 36 2.92 -19.93 -18.77
N ARG A 37 3.80 -20.82 -19.25
CA ARG A 37 5.11 -20.51 -19.84
C ARG A 37 5.05 -20.51 -21.38
N HIS A 38 5.92 -19.70 -22.00
CA HIS A 38 6.47 -19.74 -23.39
C HIS A 38 5.64 -19.13 -24.55
N PRO A 39 6.23 -18.84 -25.74
CA PRO A 39 7.65 -18.66 -26.13
C PRO A 39 7.95 -17.41 -27.01
N THR A 40 9.25 -17.16 -27.17
CA THR A 40 9.96 -16.19 -28.05
C THR A 40 9.83 -16.48 -29.55
N VAL A 41 9.76 -15.43 -30.39
CA VAL A 41 10.18 -15.43 -31.81
C VAL A 41 10.86 -14.08 -32.17
N PRO A 42 11.95 -14.03 -32.97
CA PRO A 42 12.81 -12.85 -33.14
C PRO A 42 12.77 -12.21 -34.55
N ALA A 43 13.68 -11.22 -34.74
CA ALA A 43 14.11 -10.50 -35.96
C ALA A 43 13.33 -9.21 -36.29
N SER A 44 13.91 -8.13 -36.82
CA SER A 44 15.10 -8.00 -37.67
C SER A 44 15.73 -6.62 -37.51
N GLN A 45 17.06 -6.57 -37.56
CA GLN A 45 17.87 -5.37 -37.77
C GLN A 45 17.68 -4.88 -39.21
N ASN A 46 17.72 -3.56 -39.41
CA ASN A 46 18.16 -2.92 -40.65
C ASN A 46 18.65 -1.52 -40.28
N ASP A 47 19.97 -1.34 -40.37
CA ASP A 47 20.65 -0.07 -40.30
C ASP A 47 20.50 0.67 -41.64
N ALA A 48 20.15 1.95 -41.57
CA ALA A 48 20.41 2.91 -42.64
C ALA A 48 20.65 4.28 -42.01
N ALA A 49 21.92 4.67 -41.95
CA ALA A 49 22.36 6.00 -41.55
C ALA A 49 22.16 7.01 -42.69
N SER A 50 21.49 8.13 -42.43
CA SER A 50 21.88 9.43 -43.00
C SER A 50 21.12 10.59 -42.38
N GLY A 51 21.86 11.38 -41.59
CA GLY A 51 21.77 12.85 -41.50
C GLY A 51 20.61 13.47 -40.74
N VAL A 52 20.73 13.67 -39.41
CA VAL A 52 19.94 14.73 -38.75
C VAL A 52 20.51 15.22 -37.39
N ASN A 53 21.39 16.24 -37.40
CA ASN A 53 21.83 16.88 -36.15
C ASN A 53 20.74 17.76 -35.48
N ALA A 54 19.60 17.98 -36.13
CA ALA A 54 18.44 18.69 -35.57
C ALA A 54 17.39 17.75 -34.96
N GLN A 55 17.20 16.54 -35.51
CA GLN A 55 16.30 15.53 -34.96
C GLN A 55 16.90 14.86 -33.73
N GLU A 56 18.23 14.72 -33.64
CA GLU A 56 18.89 14.15 -32.45
C GLU A 56 18.63 14.98 -31.19
N ASN A 57 18.56 16.30 -31.28
CA ASN A 57 18.26 17.15 -30.13
C ASN A 57 16.78 17.06 -29.70
N ALA A 58 15.84 17.05 -30.66
CA ALA A 58 14.43 16.85 -30.37
C ALA A 58 14.15 15.42 -29.85
N ALA A 59 14.74 14.40 -30.47
CA ALA A 59 14.65 13.01 -30.05
C ALA A 59 15.34 12.75 -28.71
N SER A 60 16.45 13.43 -28.40
CA SER A 60 17.12 13.38 -27.09
C SER A 60 16.30 14.06 -26.00
N VAL A 61 15.67 15.21 -26.28
CA VAL A 61 14.76 15.89 -25.35
C VAL A 61 13.47 15.08 -25.14
N VAL A 62 12.92 14.47 -26.19
CA VAL A 62 11.76 13.58 -26.12
C VAL A 62 12.12 12.27 -25.41
N ALA A 63 13.27 11.65 -25.70
CA ALA A 63 13.75 10.46 -25.00
C ALA A 63 14.13 10.74 -23.54
N SER A 64 14.63 11.94 -23.21
CA SER A 64 14.85 12.42 -21.85
C SER A 64 13.53 12.71 -21.13
N SER A 65 12.53 13.24 -21.82
CA SER A 65 11.18 13.41 -21.28
C SER A 65 10.48 12.05 -21.07
N ILE A 66 10.68 11.10 -21.97
CA ILE A 66 10.21 9.71 -21.85
C ILE A 66 10.96 8.98 -20.73
N ARG A 67 12.27 9.19 -20.55
CA ARG A 67 13.03 8.67 -19.40
C ARG A 67 12.63 9.31 -18.07
N ARG A 68 12.33 10.62 -18.06
CA ARG A 68 11.76 11.30 -16.89
C ARG A 68 10.34 10.80 -16.59
N LYS A 69 9.57 10.40 -17.61
CA LYS A 69 8.35 9.63 -17.43
C LYS A 69 8.60 8.20 -16.93
N GLN A 70 9.77 7.60 -17.15
CA GLN A 70 10.07 6.23 -16.72
C GLN A 70 10.43 6.12 -15.24
N THR A 71 10.83 7.21 -14.56
CA THR A 71 11.15 7.17 -13.12
C THR A 71 10.57 8.39 -12.41
N LEU A 72 9.47 8.20 -11.67
CA LEU A 72 8.93 9.23 -10.77
C LEU A 72 9.93 9.53 -9.66
N THR A 73 10.25 10.81 -9.46
CA THR A 73 11.04 11.25 -8.32
C THR A 73 10.21 11.15 -7.02
N PHE A 74 10.88 11.22 -5.88
CA PHE A 74 10.17 11.29 -4.59
C PHE A 74 9.24 12.51 -4.53
N ALA A 75 9.71 13.67 -5.01
CA ALA A 75 8.91 14.89 -5.05
C ALA A 75 7.66 14.74 -5.94
N ASP A 76 7.79 14.10 -7.10
CA ASP A 76 6.64 13.80 -7.96
C ASP A 76 5.62 12.92 -7.23
N ARG A 77 6.10 11.87 -6.57
CA ARG A 77 5.25 10.96 -5.79
C ARG A 77 4.53 11.67 -4.64
N VAL A 78 5.20 12.60 -3.95
CA VAL A 78 4.59 13.42 -2.90
C VAL A 78 3.51 14.35 -3.48
N ALA A 79 3.77 14.97 -4.64
CA ALA A 79 2.78 15.80 -5.32
C ALA A 79 1.54 14.99 -5.74
N TYR A 80 1.74 13.81 -6.34
CA TYR A 80 0.64 12.92 -6.72
C TYR A 80 -0.09 12.34 -5.50
N GLN A 81 0.63 11.97 -4.45
CA GLN A 81 0.00 11.51 -3.20
C GLN A 81 -0.88 12.61 -2.62
N ARG A 82 -0.42 13.86 -2.59
CA ARG A 82 -1.23 15.00 -2.16
C ARG A 82 -2.50 15.15 -3.00
N ALA A 83 -2.40 15.02 -4.33
CA ALA A 83 -3.55 15.12 -5.22
C ALA A 83 -4.58 13.99 -4.95
N ILE A 84 -4.11 12.78 -4.67
CA ILE A 84 -4.95 11.64 -4.26
C ILE A 84 -5.65 11.95 -2.92
N GLU A 85 -4.90 12.41 -1.91
CA GLU A 85 -5.44 12.73 -0.59
C GLU A 85 -6.45 13.88 -0.65
N GLU A 86 -6.28 14.85 -1.55
CA GLU A 86 -7.25 15.93 -1.75
C GLU A 86 -8.59 15.39 -2.26
N VAL A 87 -8.57 14.45 -3.21
CA VAL A 87 -9.79 13.78 -3.70
C VAL A 87 -10.43 12.98 -2.57
N TYR A 88 -9.66 12.14 -1.86
CA TYR A 88 -10.19 11.37 -0.73
C TYR A 88 -10.76 12.26 0.36
N TRP A 89 -10.04 13.32 0.73
CA TRP A 89 -10.48 14.26 1.73
C TRP A 89 -11.78 14.90 1.30
N ARG A 90 -11.94 15.38 0.06
CA ARG A 90 -13.21 15.94 -0.45
C ARG A 90 -14.40 15.01 -0.24
N HIS A 91 -14.25 13.73 -0.53
CA HIS A 91 -15.30 12.71 -0.41
C HIS A 91 -15.49 12.15 1.01
N ARG A 92 -14.58 12.45 1.95
CA ARG A 92 -14.73 12.06 3.35
C ARG A 92 -15.92 12.75 4.01
N ILE A 93 -16.73 12.00 4.74
CA ILE A 93 -17.90 12.54 5.44
C ILE A 93 -17.44 13.60 6.46
N TRP A 94 -18.04 14.78 6.40
CA TRP A 94 -17.93 15.82 7.42
C TRP A 94 -19.28 15.93 8.14
N PRO A 95 -19.40 15.40 9.38
CA PRO A 95 -20.67 15.38 10.10
C PRO A 95 -21.24 16.79 10.31
N LYS A 96 -22.57 16.93 10.16
CA LYS A 96 -23.28 18.20 10.42
C LYS A 96 -23.17 18.68 11.88
N ALA A 97 -22.84 17.77 12.81
CA ALA A 97 -22.60 18.10 14.21
C ALA A 97 -21.27 18.83 14.45
N ASN A 98 -20.36 18.85 13.46
CA ASN A 98 -19.11 19.59 13.58
C ASN A 98 -19.38 21.09 13.52
N ALA A 99 -18.80 21.84 14.46
CA ALA A 99 -19.09 23.24 14.68
C ALA A 99 -18.64 24.20 13.55
N GLY A 100 -17.84 23.73 12.61
CA GLY A 100 -17.26 24.55 11.54
C GLY A 100 -17.34 23.88 10.17
N PRO A 101 -17.01 24.63 9.09
CA PRO A 101 -16.89 24.06 7.77
C PRO A 101 -15.79 22.99 7.76
N LYS A 102 -15.86 22.09 6.79
CA LYS A 102 -14.81 21.08 6.59
C LYS A 102 -13.48 21.80 6.34
N PRO A 103 -12.43 21.53 7.16
CA PRO A 103 -11.14 22.19 6.98
C PRO A 103 -10.51 21.78 5.64
N PRO A 104 -9.59 22.58 5.08
CA PRO A 104 -8.78 22.16 3.94
C PRO A 104 -7.87 20.98 4.31
N LEU A 105 -7.33 20.26 3.32
CA LEU A 105 -6.46 19.11 3.55
C LEU A 105 -5.26 19.46 4.46
N ASP A 106 -4.63 20.62 4.24
CA ASP A 106 -3.49 21.10 5.05
C ASP A 106 -3.83 21.30 6.54
N GLY A 107 -5.12 21.50 6.86
CA GLY A 107 -5.56 21.61 8.24
C GLY A 107 -5.64 20.26 8.96
N VAL A 108 -5.62 19.14 8.24
CA VAL A 108 -5.77 17.78 8.80
C VAL A 108 -4.62 16.84 8.48
N MET A 109 -3.83 17.14 7.45
CA MET A 109 -2.69 16.35 7.01
C MET A 109 -1.58 17.30 6.57
N SER A 110 -0.44 17.24 7.27
CA SER A 110 0.71 18.07 6.92
C SER A 110 1.46 17.52 5.71
N HIS A 111 2.32 18.35 5.10
CA HIS A 111 3.18 17.92 4.00
C HIS A 111 4.09 16.75 4.43
N GLU A 112 4.66 16.82 5.62
CA GLU A 112 5.55 15.79 6.18
C GLU A 112 4.80 14.46 6.39
N ALA A 113 3.49 14.51 6.69
CA ALA A 113 2.66 13.31 6.78
C ALA A 113 2.48 12.64 5.41
N ILE A 114 2.38 13.44 4.34
CA ILE A 114 2.31 12.94 2.96
C ILE A 114 3.66 12.33 2.55
N GLU A 115 4.78 12.99 2.88
CA GLU A 115 6.12 12.45 2.64
C GLU A 115 6.32 11.10 3.33
N LYS A 116 5.91 10.98 4.60
CA LYS A 116 5.99 9.72 5.35
C LYS A 116 5.10 8.62 4.76
N ASN A 117 3.95 8.96 4.20
CA ASN A 117 3.12 7.99 3.48
C ASN A 117 3.86 7.45 2.25
N VAL A 118 4.44 8.35 1.45
CA VAL A 118 5.25 7.99 0.27
C VAL A 118 6.44 7.12 0.66
N GLU A 119 7.19 7.52 1.68
CA GLU A 119 8.29 6.74 2.21
C GLU A 119 7.82 5.35 2.69
N GLY A 120 6.68 5.28 3.38
CA GLY A 120 6.11 4.04 3.89
C GLY A 120 5.83 3.02 2.79
N TYR A 121 5.09 3.39 1.75
CA TYR A 121 4.77 2.43 0.70
C TYR A 121 5.98 2.07 -0.19
N LEU A 122 6.96 2.97 -0.32
CA LEU A 122 8.21 2.67 -1.03
C LEU A 122 9.07 1.69 -0.22
N ARG A 123 9.16 1.87 1.11
CA ARG A 123 9.80 0.90 2.01
C ARG A 123 9.10 -0.44 1.97
N ASN A 124 7.77 -0.46 1.93
CA ASN A 124 7.02 -1.70 1.74
C ASN A 124 7.37 -2.38 0.41
N SER A 125 7.44 -1.61 -0.68
CA SER A 125 7.84 -2.14 -1.99
C SER A 125 9.26 -2.72 -1.97
N GLN A 126 10.20 -2.05 -1.29
CA GLN A 126 11.58 -2.52 -1.14
C GLN A 126 11.69 -3.78 -0.27
N ALA A 127 10.96 -3.83 0.84
CA ALA A 127 10.98 -4.98 1.74
C ALA A 127 10.46 -6.26 1.08
N LEU A 128 9.52 -6.16 0.13
CA LEU A 128 9.09 -7.30 -0.69
C LEU A 128 10.24 -7.94 -1.49
N GLU A 129 11.14 -7.11 -2.00
CA GLU A 129 12.35 -7.56 -2.68
C GLU A 129 13.36 -8.11 -1.67
N ASP A 130 13.72 -7.34 -0.65
CA ASP A 130 14.80 -7.68 0.26
C ASP A 130 14.53 -8.98 1.05
N TYR A 131 13.33 -9.12 1.63
CA TYR A 131 13.03 -10.21 2.56
C TYR A 131 12.41 -11.44 1.89
N TRP A 132 11.68 -11.23 0.79
CA TRP A 132 10.92 -12.28 0.11
C TRP A 132 11.37 -12.52 -1.34
N GLN A 133 12.28 -11.72 -1.89
CA GLN A 133 12.77 -11.84 -3.27
C GLN A 133 11.61 -11.79 -4.29
N ARG A 134 10.60 -10.96 -3.98
CA ARG A 134 9.37 -10.82 -4.77
C ARG A 134 9.10 -9.34 -5.06
N PRO A 135 9.95 -8.66 -5.86
CA PRO A 135 9.69 -7.28 -6.27
C PRO A 135 8.35 -7.18 -7.00
N ILE A 136 7.66 -6.05 -6.84
CA ILE A 136 6.42 -5.77 -7.56
C ILE A 136 6.74 -5.52 -9.03
N THR A 137 6.21 -6.38 -9.90
CA THR A 137 6.39 -6.30 -11.35
C THR A 137 5.40 -5.33 -12.02
N PRO A 138 5.74 -4.77 -13.20
CA PRO A 138 4.80 -3.95 -13.97
C PRO A 138 3.47 -4.64 -14.26
N ASP A 139 3.49 -5.93 -14.61
CA ASP A 139 2.27 -6.70 -14.88
C ASP A 139 1.39 -6.85 -13.63
N GLN A 140 1.98 -6.97 -12.44
CA GLN A 140 1.22 -6.99 -11.20
C GLN A 140 0.57 -5.63 -10.91
N LEU A 141 1.25 -4.52 -11.21
CA LEU A 141 0.64 -3.20 -11.10
C LEU A 141 -0.52 -3.02 -12.07
N GLN A 142 -0.34 -3.42 -13.33
CA GLN A 142 -1.40 -3.34 -14.33
C GLN A 142 -2.64 -4.14 -13.89
N ARG A 143 -2.45 -5.39 -13.42
CA ARG A 143 -3.54 -6.20 -12.86
C ARG A 143 -4.19 -5.56 -11.63
N GLU A 144 -3.41 -4.87 -10.79
CA GLU A 144 -3.96 -4.18 -9.64
C GLU A 144 -4.81 -2.97 -10.05
N VAL A 145 -4.39 -2.20 -11.07
CA VAL A 145 -5.20 -1.12 -11.66
C VAL A 145 -6.51 -1.68 -12.20
N GLU A 146 -6.46 -2.78 -12.97
CA GLU A 146 -7.66 -3.46 -13.50
C GLU A 146 -8.59 -3.94 -12.39
N ARG A 147 -8.02 -4.52 -11.32
CA ARG A 147 -8.78 -4.95 -10.15
C ARG A 147 -9.49 -3.77 -9.49
N ILE A 148 -8.79 -2.65 -9.27
CA ILE A 148 -9.34 -1.42 -8.68
C ILE A 148 -10.49 -0.90 -9.57
N ALA A 149 -10.27 -0.81 -10.88
CA ALA A 149 -11.26 -0.33 -11.83
C ALA A 149 -12.52 -1.21 -11.88
N THR A 150 -12.34 -2.53 -11.86
CA THR A 150 -13.44 -3.50 -11.97
C THR A 150 -14.26 -3.62 -10.68
N HIS A 151 -13.61 -3.52 -9.51
CA HIS A 151 -14.25 -3.84 -8.23
C HIS A 151 -14.55 -2.62 -7.37
N THR A 152 -14.25 -1.40 -7.83
CA THR A 152 -14.58 -0.18 -7.07
C THR A 152 -16.10 -0.05 -6.85
N LYS A 153 -16.49 0.38 -5.65
CA LYS A 153 -17.88 0.75 -5.33
C LYS A 153 -18.17 2.23 -5.57
N GLN A 154 -17.14 3.02 -5.91
CA GLN A 154 -17.24 4.45 -6.13
C GLN A 154 -16.57 4.83 -7.48
N PRO A 155 -17.15 4.43 -8.62
CA PRO A 155 -16.57 4.69 -9.93
C PRO A 155 -16.46 6.19 -10.25
N GLY A 156 -17.31 7.03 -9.67
CA GLY A 156 -17.20 8.50 -9.77
C GLY A 156 -15.92 9.03 -9.13
N VAL A 157 -15.64 8.63 -7.88
CA VAL A 157 -14.42 9.01 -7.17
C VAL A 157 -13.18 8.45 -7.87
N LEU A 158 -13.25 7.23 -8.41
CA LEU A 158 -12.12 6.67 -9.16
C LEU A 158 -11.78 7.50 -10.41
N ARG A 159 -12.79 8.01 -11.14
CA ARG A 159 -12.55 8.91 -12.27
C ARG A 159 -11.89 10.22 -11.83
N GLU A 160 -12.31 10.78 -10.69
CA GLU A 160 -11.67 11.98 -10.13
C GLU A 160 -10.20 11.70 -9.75
N LEU A 161 -9.91 10.55 -9.15
CA LEU A 161 -8.52 10.14 -8.85
C LEU A 161 -7.69 10.03 -10.12
N PHE A 162 -8.20 9.37 -11.17
CA PHE A 162 -7.48 9.25 -12.43
C PHE A 162 -7.24 10.62 -13.06
N ALA A 163 -8.24 11.50 -13.05
CA ALA A 163 -8.10 12.87 -13.55
C ALA A 163 -7.08 13.68 -12.74
N ALA A 164 -7.04 13.54 -11.41
CA ALA A 164 -6.05 14.17 -10.54
C ALA A 164 -4.62 13.69 -10.82
N LEU A 165 -4.47 12.47 -11.35
CA LEU A 165 -3.22 11.89 -11.80
C LEU A 165 -2.97 12.11 -13.31
N GLY A 166 -3.68 13.06 -13.92
CA GLY A 166 -3.51 13.43 -15.33
C GLY A 166 -3.97 12.36 -16.33
N ASN A 167 -4.73 11.36 -15.87
CA ASN A 167 -5.08 10.16 -16.62
C ASN A 167 -3.85 9.43 -17.20
N ASP A 168 -2.67 9.58 -16.58
CA ASP A 168 -1.45 8.92 -17.02
C ASP A 168 -1.41 7.48 -16.44
N PRO A 169 -1.44 6.43 -17.28
CA PRO A 169 -1.49 5.05 -16.81
C PRO A 169 -0.29 4.67 -15.93
N PHE A 170 0.90 5.23 -16.23
CA PHE A 170 2.10 4.95 -15.44
C PHE A 170 2.00 5.57 -14.05
N VAL A 171 1.56 6.83 -13.95
CA VAL A 171 1.35 7.50 -12.66
C VAL A 171 0.26 6.80 -11.84
N ILE A 172 -0.83 6.38 -12.49
CA ILE A 172 -1.90 5.61 -11.82
C ILE A 172 -1.35 4.29 -11.25
N ALA A 173 -0.59 3.54 -12.05
CA ALA A 173 0.03 2.31 -11.59
C ALA A 173 0.98 2.54 -10.40
N GLU A 174 1.84 3.57 -10.49
CA GLU A 174 2.91 3.82 -9.53
C GLU A 174 2.47 4.52 -8.25
N CYS A 175 1.48 5.42 -8.30
CA CYS A 175 1.06 6.24 -7.16
C CYS A 175 -0.27 5.81 -6.56
N LEU A 176 -1.17 5.18 -7.34
CA LEU A 176 -2.45 4.70 -6.82
C LEU A 176 -2.45 3.18 -6.57
N ALA A 177 -1.95 2.38 -7.52
CA ALA A 177 -2.01 0.92 -7.39
C ALA A 177 -0.86 0.33 -6.55
N ARG A 178 0.38 0.79 -6.76
CA ARG A 178 1.55 0.28 -6.02
C ARG A 178 1.39 0.34 -4.50
N PRO A 179 0.92 1.45 -3.89
CA PRO A 179 0.77 1.48 -2.43
C PRO A 179 -0.21 0.42 -1.90
N VAL A 180 -1.34 0.26 -2.58
CA VAL A 180 -2.38 -0.74 -2.23
C VAL A 180 -1.85 -2.16 -2.39
N LEU A 181 -1.14 -2.42 -3.49
CA LEU A 181 -0.57 -3.74 -3.75
C LEU A 181 0.53 -4.10 -2.76
N ALA A 182 1.45 -3.17 -2.49
CA ALA A 182 2.59 -3.39 -1.59
C ALA A 182 2.12 -3.73 -0.17
N GLU A 183 1.18 -2.96 0.36
CA GLU A 183 0.59 -3.19 1.68
C GLU A 183 -0.07 -4.58 1.77
N ARG A 184 -0.87 -4.94 0.75
CA ARG A 184 -1.52 -6.25 0.71
C ARG A 184 -0.51 -7.39 0.69
N LEU A 185 0.48 -7.32 -0.19
CA LEU A 185 1.47 -8.38 -0.35
C LEU A 185 2.34 -8.54 0.90
N ILE A 186 2.78 -7.43 1.53
CA ILE A 186 3.54 -7.50 2.77
C ILE A 186 2.73 -8.12 3.89
N THR A 187 1.47 -7.68 4.05
CA THR A 187 0.60 -8.19 5.11
C THR A 187 0.39 -9.69 4.94
N GLU A 188 0.11 -10.13 3.71
CA GLU A 188 -0.11 -11.54 3.38
C GLU A 188 1.15 -12.38 3.61
N LEU A 189 2.30 -11.91 3.13
CA LEU A 189 3.57 -12.63 3.24
C LEU A 189 4.04 -12.71 4.69
N TYR A 190 4.02 -11.59 5.41
CA TYR A 190 4.42 -11.52 6.81
C TYR A 190 3.58 -12.47 7.67
N ALA A 191 2.24 -12.40 7.56
CA ALA A 191 1.32 -13.19 8.39
C ALA A 191 1.52 -14.70 8.29
N HIS A 192 2.10 -15.20 7.19
CA HIS A 192 2.32 -16.63 6.95
C HIS A 192 3.80 -17.05 7.01
N ASP A 193 4.70 -16.11 7.25
CA ASP A 193 6.14 -16.38 7.26
C ASP A 193 6.56 -17.12 8.53
N GLN A 194 7.02 -18.36 8.35
CA GLN A 194 7.45 -19.21 9.46
C GLN A 194 8.71 -18.70 10.15
N ARG A 195 9.53 -17.87 9.49
CA ARG A 195 10.72 -17.26 10.11
C ARG A 195 10.32 -16.32 11.25
N PHE A 196 9.18 -15.66 11.12
CA PHE A 196 8.65 -14.72 12.14
C PHE A 196 7.66 -15.40 13.09
N HIS A 197 6.80 -16.29 12.58
CA HIS A 197 5.69 -16.82 13.35
C HIS A 197 5.83 -18.29 13.78
N GLY A 198 6.80 -19.03 13.22
CA GLY A 198 6.89 -20.48 13.41
C GLY A 198 7.14 -20.90 14.85
N GLU A 199 8.08 -20.26 15.54
CA GLU A 199 8.38 -20.56 16.95
C GLU A 199 7.20 -20.22 17.87
N LEU A 200 6.60 -19.05 17.68
CA LEU A 200 5.42 -18.63 18.42
C LEU A 200 4.25 -19.60 18.20
N LYS A 201 4.00 -19.99 16.96
CA LYS A 201 2.95 -20.95 16.59
C LYS A 201 3.17 -22.31 17.23
N ARG A 202 4.38 -22.88 17.13
CA ARG A 202 4.70 -24.18 17.75
C ARG A 202 4.47 -24.17 19.26
N ARG A 203 4.89 -23.10 19.94
CA ARG A 203 4.70 -22.96 21.39
C ARG A 203 3.22 -22.88 21.74
N ALA A 204 2.47 -22.04 21.04
CA ALA A 204 1.04 -21.91 21.25
C ALA A 204 0.30 -23.24 21.01
N GLU A 205 0.64 -23.98 19.94
CA GLU A 205 0.06 -25.29 19.65
C GLU A 205 0.40 -26.33 20.72
N ALA A 206 1.65 -26.39 21.19
CA ALA A 206 2.05 -27.30 22.27
C ALA A 206 1.33 -27.00 23.60
N GLU A 207 1.15 -25.71 23.93
CA GLU A 207 0.40 -25.31 25.13
C GLU A 207 -1.08 -25.63 25.04
N LEU A 208 -1.70 -25.43 23.88
CA LEU A 208 -3.10 -25.81 23.63
C LEU A 208 -3.32 -27.31 23.75
N LEU A 209 -2.37 -28.13 23.26
CA LEU A 209 -2.44 -29.59 23.41
C LEU A 209 -2.35 -30.04 24.88
N THR A 210 -1.60 -29.29 25.69
CA THR A 210 -1.42 -29.54 27.13
C THR A 210 -2.63 -29.05 27.95
N HIS A 211 -3.21 -27.91 27.58
CA HIS A 211 -4.31 -27.25 28.31
C HIS A 211 -5.62 -27.28 27.50
N ARG A 212 -6.16 -28.48 27.26
CA ARG A 212 -7.31 -28.71 26.35
C ARG A 212 -8.67 -28.15 26.81
N SER A 213 -8.77 -27.62 28.03
CA SER A 213 -10.01 -27.06 28.57
C SER A 213 -9.87 -25.55 28.78
N VAL A 214 -10.92 -24.79 28.50
CA VAL A 214 -10.96 -23.32 28.66
C VAL A 214 -10.49 -22.88 30.05
N THR A 215 -10.93 -23.57 31.12
CA THR A 215 -10.52 -23.27 32.50
C THR A 215 -9.00 -23.36 32.72
N ARG A 216 -8.33 -24.25 31.99
CA ARG A 216 -6.87 -24.45 32.06
C ARG A 216 -6.11 -23.47 31.17
N MET A 217 -6.77 -22.71 30.29
CA MET A 217 -6.09 -21.72 29.45
C MET A 217 -5.45 -20.58 30.25
N LYS A 218 -5.93 -20.32 31.48
CA LYS A 218 -5.30 -19.40 32.45
C LYS A 218 -3.85 -19.79 32.81
N GLN A 219 -3.43 -21.02 32.51
CA GLN A 219 -2.10 -21.56 32.79
C GLN A 219 -1.15 -21.46 31.58
N THR A 220 -1.62 -20.95 30.44
CA THR A 220 -0.78 -20.68 29.25
C THR A 220 0.16 -19.51 29.49
N CYS A 221 1.29 -19.46 28.78
CA CYS A 221 2.33 -18.45 29.01
C CYS A 221 2.00 -17.08 28.38
N GLY A 222 0.94 -17.00 27.58
CA GLY A 222 0.50 -15.80 26.87
C GLY A 222 -0.40 -14.90 27.72
N THR A 223 -0.69 -13.71 27.20
CA THR A 223 -1.71 -12.83 27.80
C THR A 223 -3.09 -13.46 27.60
N TYR A 224 -3.74 -13.85 28.70
CA TYR A 224 -5.09 -14.41 28.71
C TYR A 224 -6.12 -13.34 29.11
N SER A 225 -7.23 -13.27 28.38
CA SER A 225 -8.41 -12.48 28.73
C SER A 225 -9.68 -13.32 28.59
N GLU A 226 -10.64 -13.13 29.49
CA GLU A 226 -11.93 -13.82 29.52
C GLU A 226 -13.04 -12.77 29.44
N VAL A 227 -14.00 -12.98 28.54
CA VAL A 227 -15.17 -12.10 28.37
C VAL A 227 -16.42 -12.93 28.55
N GLU A 228 -17.21 -12.58 29.57
CA GLU A 228 -18.51 -13.20 29.83
C GLU A 228 -19.61 -12.37 29.15
N TRP A 229 -20.36 -13.00 28.24
CA TRP A 229 -21.48 -12.36 27.56
C TRP A 229 -22.77 -12.68 28.32
N ILE A 230 -23.30 -11.70 29.04
CA ILE A 230 -24.64 -11.79 29.64
C ILE A 230 -25.65 -11.44 28.56
N LYS A 231 -26.58 -12.37 28.30
CA LYS A 231 -27.66 -12.18 27.33
C LYS A 231 -28.73 -11.22 27.84
#